data_AF-A0AAP2W8B8-F1
#
_entry.id   AF-A0AAP2W8B8-F1
#
_cell.length_a   1.000
_cell.length_b   1.000
_cell.length_c   1.000
_cell.angle_alpha   90.00
_cell.angle_beta   90.00
_cell.angle_gamma   90.00
#
_symmetry.space_group_name_H-M   'P 1'
#
loop_
_entity.id
_entity.type
_entity.pdbx_description
1 polymer ?
#
loop_
_entity_poly.entity_id
_entity_poly.type
_entity_poly.pdbx_seq_one_letter_code
_entity_poly.pdbx_strand_id
1 'polypeptide(L)'
;MFKKIINSILILWFSITILFILVNIFSIKLDFVIQYIILSYFIFILPLMFVESFRTINSTNNGKLITTMENILIKIKKAFKINNNQKVLLLMFIVISSVISFSTMYNTEHIDNIIGKYYNNKYTLELSNNIINQSDTDKNNTIKILDWQKQNLLNIYGKSFSILYTNSYLIINYQTLLKESPKEPYLDYILRIPYNIKIDNFIFFSNENPKNALFSIYTRYQGTSNSSLWDSGKWAIITKSGACGEYSFVFTELANMSNIKVRNICLNGEDHAFNEVLIDDEWITIDSTQENAYDPELDMESYLKLDISYAYALYPNGTIEDVTYRYTNLSNINIYVYDGNENTVNNSTIKIYSNNKRPNLFTNLSLETGQSNCINYNIGSGNYNIEVFNESYSGKLLDVTIFENKVNNIYINITDKIDERQKFNKNDEQNYNLILFINSLAIIALSALLVYLLLIIDNLLNNIYNEVTSIFIIGISFVLLLIMIMAIDTLFYFSISCVYILISAYVLYDIIK
;
A
#
# COMPACT_ATOMS: atom_id res chain seq x y z
N MET A 1 24.81 23.40 -21.39
CA MET A 1 24.22 24.13 -20.25
C MET A 1 23.72 25.52 -20.65
N PHE A 2 24.59 26.40 -21.15
CA PHE A 2 24.25 27.78 -21.57
C PHE A 2 23.08 27.88 -22.57
N LYS A 3 23.04 26.99 -23.59
CA LYS A 3 21.94 26.94 -24.58
C LYS A 3 20.57 26.56 -23.98
N LYS A 4 20.55 25.71 -22.94
CA LYS A 4 19.30 25.36 -22.22
C LYS A 4 18.82 26.52 -21.36
N ILE A 5 19.74 27.25 -20.72
CA ILE A 5 19.44 28.45 -19.94
C ILE A 5 18.86 29.55 -20.84
N ILE A 6 19.46 29.78 -22.01
CA ILE A 6 18.94 30.75 -22.99
C ILE A 6 17.53 30.38 -23.46
N ASN A 7 17.26 29.10 -23.76
CA ASN A 7 15.92 28.65 -24.15
C ASN A 7 14.90 28.83 -23.02
N SER A 8 15.26 28.55 -21.77
CA SER A 8 14.37 28.76 -20.62
C SER A 8 14.10 30.26 -20.37
N ILE A 9 15.09 31.12 -20.58
CA ILE A 9 14.93 32.59 -20.47
C ILE A 9 14.02 33.11 -21.59
N LEU A 10 14.18 32.62 -22.82
CA LEU A 10 13.33 33.00 -23.95
C LEU A 10 11.88 32.56 -23.77
N ILE A 11 11.64 31.34 -23.27
CA ILE A 11 10.29 30.84 -22.96
C ILE A 11 9.64 31.68 -21.86
N LEU A 12 10.40 32.03 -20.81
CA LEU A 12 9.92 32.87 -19.72
C LEU A 12 9.59 34.29 -20.22
N TRP A 13 10.48 34.88 -21.02
CA TRP A 13 10.28 36.21 -21.59
C TRP A 13 9.06 36.24 -22.53
N PHE A 14 8.89 35.21 -23.36
CA PHE A 14 7.74 35.09 -24.26
C PHE A 14 6.41 34.90 -23.50
N SER A 15 6.44 34.12 -22.41
CA SER A 15 5.28 33.91 -21.54
C SER A 15 4.87 35.21 -20.83
N ILE A 16 5.84 36.00 -20.35
CA ILE A 16 5.60 37.31 -19.74
C ILE A 16 5.00 38.29 -20.75
N THR A 17 5.51 38.31 -21.99
CA THR A 17 5.01 39.20 -23.05
C THR A 17 3.58 38.86 -23.47
N ILE A 18 3.26 37.57 -23.67
CA ILE A 18 1.89 37.12 -23.97
C ILE A 18 0.95 37.50 -22.82
N LEU A 19 1.38 37.32 -21.59
CA LEU A 19 0.57 37.63 -20.43
C LEU A 19 0.33 39.14 -20.28
N PHE A 20 1.33 39.97 -20.58
CA PHE A 20 1.20 41.43 -20.61
C PHE A 20 0.21 41.90 -21.69
N ILE A 21 0.19 41.22 -22.84
CA ILE A 21 -0.78 41.46 -23.91
C ILE A 21 -2.19 41.06 -23.44
N LEU A 22 -2.34 39.91 -22.77
CA LEU A 22 -3.62 39.46 -22.22
C LEU A 22 -4.16 40.37 -21.10
N VAL A 23 -3.28 40.93 -20.25
CA VAL A 23 -3.67 41.93 -19.22
C VAL A 23 -4.28 43.16 -19.87
N ASN A 24 -3.63 43.66 -20.93
CA ASN A 24 -4.08 44.88 -21.63
C ASN A 24 -5.34 44.64 -22.45
N ILE A 25 -5.53 43.45 -23.03
CA ILE A 25 -6.71 43.13 -23.84
C ILE A 25 -7.94 42.84 -22.96
N PHE A 26 -7.78 42.12 -21.85
CA PHE A 26 -8.92 41.64 -21.05
C PHE A 26 -9.19 42.46 -19.79
N SER A 27 -8.46 43.56 -19.55
CA SER A 27 -8.55 44.36 -18.33
C SER A 27 -8.48 43.52 -17.04
N ILE A 28 -7.73 42.40 -17.10
CA ILE A 28 -7.54 41.52 -15.95
C ILE A 28 -6.70 42.29 -14.93
N LYS A 29 -7.17 42.36 -13.67
CA LYS A 29 -6.42 43.02 -12.60
C LYS A 29 -5.01 42.42 -12.52
N LEU A 30 -4.00 43.29 -12.59
CA LEU A 30 -2.57 42.96 -12.57
C LEU A 30 -2.20 42.00 -11.42
N ASP A 31 -2.90 42.08 -10.30
CA ASP A 31 -2.74 41.20 -9.14
C ASP A 31 -3.02 39.71 -9.45
N PHE A 32 -4.02 39.42 -10.29
CA PHE A 32 -4.38 38.06 -10.68
C PHE A 32 -3.30 37.46 -11.60
N VAL A 33 -2.71 38.31 -12.43
CA VAL A 33 -1.65 37.96 -13.37
C VAL A 33 -0.35 37.67 -12.64
N ILE A 34 0.00 38.50 -11.64
CA ILE A 34 1.15 38.26 -10.75
C ILE A 34 0.94 36.95 -9.97
N GLN A 35 -0.26 36.69 -9.46
CA GLN A 35 -0.59 35.43 -8.78
C GLN A 35 -0.43 34.22 -9.72
N TYR A 36 -0.83 34.34 -10.98
CA TYR A 36 -0.69 33.29 -11.98
C TYR A 36 0.78 33.04 -12.39
N ILE A 37 1.60 34.09 -12.56
CA ILE A 37 3.05 33.93 -12.81
C ILE A 37 3.72 33.22 -11.64
N ILE A 38 3.39 33.62 -10.41
CA ILE A 38 3.91 33.01 -9.20
C ILE A 38 3.50 31.53 -9.16
N LEU A 39 2.22 31.23 -9.37
CA LEU A 39 1.71 29.87 -9.39
C LEU A 39 2.38 29.02 -10.48
N SER A 40 2.54 29.56 -11.69
CA SER A 40 3.20 28.87 -12.81
C SER A 40 4.68 28.62 -12.54
N TYR A 41 5.39 29.57 -11.92
CA TYR A 41 6.78 29.40 -11.48
C TYR A 41 6.89 28.30 -10.43
N PHE A 42 5.94 28.22 -9.50
CA PHE A 42 5.85 27.18 -8.48
C PHE A 42 5.43 25.80 -9.05
N ILE A 43 4.57 25.75 -10.07
CA ILE A 43 4.14 24.52 -10.73
C ILE A 43 5.26 23.92 -11.59
N PHE A 44 5.94 24.74 -12.39
CA PHE A 44 6.84 24.21 -13.42
C PHE A 44 8.31 24.29 -13.03
N ILE A 45 8.76 25.41 -12.48
CA ILE A 45 10.20 25.65 -12.28
C ILE A 45 10.67 25.06 -10.95
N LEU A 46 9.86 25.16 -9.89
CA LEU A 46 10.26 24.68 -8.56
C LEU A 46 10.46 23.14 -8.51
N PRO A 47 9.58 22.29 -9.09
CA PRO A 47 9.79 20.85 -9.11
C PRO A 47 11.01 20.46 -9.96
N LEU A 48 11.24 21.13 -11.10
CA LEU A 48 12.44 20.94 -11.92
C LEU A 48 13.73 21.28 -11.16
N MET A 49 13.73 22.37 -10.38
CA MET A 49 14.84 22.73 -9.50
C MET A 49 15.02 21.71 -8.36
N PHE A 50 13.92 21.17 -7.82
CA PHE A 50 13.93 20.11 -6.81
C PHE A 50 14.55 18.82 -7.35
N VAL A 51 14.15 18.40 -8.56
CA VAL A 51 14.66 17.20 -9.24
C VAL A 51 16.16 17.30 -9.50
N GLU A 52 16.66 18.43 -10.01
CA GLU A 52 18.11 18.59 -10.23
C GLU A 52 18.90 18.73 -8.92
N SER A 53 18.31 19.34 -7.90
CA SER A 53 18.92 19.38 -6.56
C SER A 53 19.05 17.97 -5.98
N PHE A 54 18.01 17.13 -6.08
CA PHE A 54 18.03 15.73 -5.65
C PHE A 54 19.06 14.89 -6.42
N ARG A 55 19.14 15.08 -7.74
CA ARG A 55 20.09 14.36 -8.60
C ARG A 55 21.55 14.68 -8.24
N THR A 56 21.81 15.90 -7.79
CA THR A 56 23.15 16.38 -7.37
C THR A 56 23.50 15.96 -5.93
N ILE A 57 22.50 15.75 -5.07
CA ILE A 57 22.65 15.49 -3.62
C ILE A 57 22.85 14.01 -3.27
N ASN A 58 22.69 13.10 -4.24
CA ASN A 58 22.92 11.65 -4.06
C ASN A 58 24.38 11.24 -3.71
N SER A 59 25.21 12.17 -3.22
CA SER A 59 26.58 11.93 -2.78
C SER A 59 26.97 12.46 -1.39
N THR A 60 26.19 13.27 -0.65
CA THR A 60 26.52 13.61 0.76
C THR A 60 25.37 14.19 1.62
N ASN A 61 25.27 13.70 2.86
CA ASN A 61 24.60 14.23 4.08
C ASN A 61 23.21 14.90 3.99
N ASN A 62 22.17 14.15 4.39
CA ASN A 62 20.75 14.55 4.49
C ASN A 62 20.49 15.82 5.34
N GLY A 63 21.34 16.15 6.32
CA GLY A 63 21.20 17.38 7.12
C GLY A 63 21.28 18.66 6.29
N LYS A 64 22.00 18.64 5.17
CA LYS A 64 22.17 19.80 4.27
C LYS A 64 20.91 20.09 3.45
N LEU A 65 20.09 19.06 3.17
CA LEU A 65 18.83 19.19 2.43
C LEU A 65 17.78 19.95 3.26
N ILE A 66 17.60 19.57 4.52
CA ILE A 66 16.63 20.21 5.43
C ILE A 66 16.98 21.70 5.59
N THR A 67 18.24 22.02 5.89
CA THR A 67 18.69 23.41 6.02
C THR A 67 18.56 24.20 4.71
N THR A 68 18.75 23.55 3.56
CA THR A 68 18.55 24.20 2.24
C THR A 68 17.08 24.49 1.97
N MET A 69 16.17 23.56 2.29
CA MET A 69 14.73 23.75 2.14
C MET A 69 14.20 24.84 3.07
N GLU A 70 14.65 24.86 4.32
CA GLU A 70 14.32 25.93 5.27
C GLU A 70 14.78 27.30 4.76
N ASN A 71 16.00 27.38 4.23
CA ASN A 71 16.53 28.63 3.67
C ASN A 71 15.78 29.09 2.42
N ILE A 72 15.33 28.17 1.57
CA ILE A 72 14.50 28.49 0.39
C ILE A 72 13.12 29.01 0.84
N LEU A 73 12.49 28.35 1.82
CA LEU A 73 11.22 28.79 2.41
C LEU A 73 11.34 30.18 3.07
N ILE A 74 12.45 30.45 3.79
CA ILE A 74 12.72 31.77 4.38
C ILE A 74 12.87 32.84 3.28
N LYS A 75 13.55 32.53 2.17
CA LYS A 75 13.71 33.45 1.03
C LYS A 75 12.39 33.71 0.31
N ILE A 76 11.58 32.68 0.08
CA ILE A 76 10.21 32.81 -0.47
C ILE A 76 9.33 33.66 0.45
N LYS A 77 9.39 33.42 1.77
CA LYS A 77 8.65 34.18 2.78
C LYS A 77 9.00 35.67 2.77
N LYS A 78 10.29 36.01 2.61
CA LYS A 78 10.74 37.40 2.50
C LYS A 78 10.33 38.06 1.18
N ALA A 79 10.35 37.31 0.08
CA ALA A 79 10.10 37.86 -1.26
C ALA A 79 8.62 38.16 -1.55
N PHE A 80 7.68 37.37 -1.01
CA PHE A 80 6.32 37.35 -1.55
C PHE A 80 5.20 37.84 -0.60
N LYS A 81 5.50 38.35 0.61
CA LYS A 81 4.50 38.79 1.62
C LYS A 81 3.23 37.91 1.65
N ILE A 82 3.44 36.59 1.63
CA ILE A 82 2.38 35.59 1.47
C ILE A 82 1.52 35.56 2.74
N ASN A 83 0.21 35.74 2.60
CA ASN A 83 -0.71 35.64 3.74
C ASN A 83 -0.89 34.17 4.18
N ASN A 84 -1.47 33.94 5.36
CA ASN A 84 -1.54 32.58 5.92
C ASN A 84 -2.33 31.59 5.03
N ASN A 85 -3.37 32.05 4.32
CA ASN A 85 -4.16 31.20 3.43
C ASN A 85 -3.35 30.74 2.21
N GLN A 86 -2.54 31.65 1.64
CA GLN A 86 -1.65 31.33 0.53
C GLN A 86 -0.49 30.40 0.96
N LYS A 87 -0.06 30.43 2.23
CA LYS A 87 0.94 29.48 2.76
C LYS A 87 0.39 28.06 2.81
N VAL A 88 -0.85 27.90 3.27
CA VAL A 88 -1.52 26.59 3.33
C VAL A 88 -1.68 26.01 1.93
N LEU A 89 -2.13 26.83 0.98
CA LEU A 89 -2.27 26.40 -0.42
C LEU A 89 -0.92 26.00 -1.02
N LEU A 90 0.14 26.77 -0.77
CA LEU A 90 1.49 26.46 -1.24
C LEU A 90 2.04 25.18 -0.62
N LEU A 91 1.77 24.93 0.67
CA LEU A 91 2.23 23.73 1.37
C LEU A 91 1.49 22.48 0.86
N MET A 92 0.16 22.56 0.74
CA MET A 92 -0.66 21.50 0.14
C MET A 92 -0.20 21.21 -1.29
N PHE A 93 0.09 22.26 -2.07
CA PHE A 93 0.57 22.12 -3.42
C PHE A 93 1.96 21.47 -3.49
N ILE A 94 2.89 21.82 -2.61
CA ILE A 94 4.21 21.16 -2.52
C ILE A 94 4.06 19.68 -2.17
N VAL A 95 3.19 19.35 -1.21
CA VAL A 95 2.92 17.95 -0.81
C VAL A 95 2.32 17.17 -1.98
N ILE A 96 1.25 17.68 -2.60
CA ILE A 96 0.57 17.03 -3.73
C ILE A 96 1.53 16.90 -4.92
N SER A 97 2.28 17.96 -5.25
CA SER A 97 3.24 17.95 -6.36
C SER A 97 4.40 17.00 -6.10
N SER A 98 4.86 16.87 -4.85
CA SER A 98 5.90 15.91 -4.49
C SER A 98 5.42 14.46 -4.62
N VAL A 99 4.16 14.18 -4.26
CA VAL A 99 3.54 12.86 -4.42
C VAL A 99 3.32 12.53 -5.90
N ILE A 100 2.79 13.48 -6.68
CA ILE A 100 2.61 13.32 -8.13
C ILE A 100 3.97 13.15 -8.82
N SER A 101 4.97 13.96 -8.47
CA SER A 101 6.34 13.83 -9.00
C SER A 101 6.94 12.48 -8.63
N PHE A 102 6.72 11.97 -7.40
CA PHE A 102 7.16 10.62 -7.03
C PHE A 102 6.45 9.55 -7.87
N SER A 103 5.13 9.65 -8.03
CA SER A 103 4.34 8.69 -8.82
C SER A 103 4.65 8.70 -10.32
N THR A 104 5.10 9.84 -10.86
CA THR A 104 5.43 10.01 -12.29
C THR A 104 6.92 9.79 -12.58
N MET A 105 7.82 10.02 -11.61
CA MET A 105 9.26 9.74 -11.74
C MET A 105 9.55 8.25 -11.70
N TYR A 106 8.77 7.48 -10.94
CA TYR A 106 8.86 6.03 -10.94
C TYR A 106 7.77 5.48 -11.87
N ASN A 107 8.02 5.55 -13.18
CA ASN A 107 7.28 4.73 -14.15
C ASN A 107 7.23 3.29 -13.60
N THR A 108 6.09 2.61 -13.71
CA THR A 108 5.94 1.20 -13.34
C THR A 108 7.08 0.37 -13.93
N GLU A 109 7.52 0.67 -15.15
CA GLU A 109 8.68 0.04 -15.79
C GLU A 109 10.02 0.25 -15.03
N HIS A 110 10.22 1.38 -14.36
CA HIS A 110 11.43 1.61 -13.55
C HIS A 110 11.35 0.87 -12.22
N ILE A 111 10.17 0.83 -11.59
CA ILE A 111 9.91 0.01 -10.42
C ILE A 111 10.08 -1.46 -10.78
N ASP A 112 9.50 -1.92 -11.89
CA ASP A 112 9.58 -3.29 -12.40
C ASP A 112 11.00 -3.66 -12.83
N ASN A 113 11.81 -2.72 -13.30
CA ASN A 113 13.24 -2.97 -13.57
C ASN A 113 14.07 -3.04 -12.29
N ILE A 114 13.78 -2.19 -11.30
CA ILE A 114 14.41 -2.25 -9.96
C ILE A 114 14.04 -3.59 -9.31
N ILE A 115 12.74 -3.87 -9.24
CA ILE A 115 12.16 -5.14 -8.78
C ILE A 115 12.80 -6.27 -9.57
N GLY A 116 12.69 -6.33 -10.89
CA GLY A 116 13.26 -7.39 -11.73
C GLY A 116 14.76 -7.61 -11.51
N LYS A 117 15.54 -6.54 -11.30
CA LYS A 117 16.97 -6.64 -10.98
C LYS A 117 17.24 -7.25 -9.61
N TYR A 118 16.47 -6.88 -8.59
CA TYR A 118 16.63 -7.40 -7.22
C TYR A 118 15.87 -8.70 -6.93
N TYR A 119 14.85 -9.01 -7.74
CA TYR A 119 14.10 -10.26 -7.70
C TYR A 119 14.81 -11.39 -8.45
N ASN A 120 15.79 -11.05 -9.31
CA ASN A 120 16.72 -12.04 -9.82
C ASN A 120 17.50 -12.64 -8.65
N ASN A 121 17.41 -13.97 -8.50
CA ASN A 121 18.09 -14.74 -7.46
C ASN A 121 19.60 -14.48 -7.41
N LYS A 122 20.19 -13.96 -8.49
CA LYS A 122 21.59 -13.54 -8.55
C LYS A 122 21.99 -12.56 -7.44
N TYR A 123 21.19 -11.53 -7.14
CA TYR A 123 21.58 -10.55 -6.11
C TYR A 123 21.55 -11.15 -4.70
N THR A 124 20.48 -11.87 -4.34
CA THR A 124 20.38 -12.56 -3.05
C THR A 124 21.48 -13.62 -2.89
N LEU A 125 21.83 -14.32 -3.97
CA LEU A 125 22.92 -15.29 -3.98
C LEU A 125 24.29 -14.63 -3.81
N GLU A 126 24.58 -13.53 -4.53
CA GLU A 126 25.81 -12.76 -4.35
C GLU A 126 25.93 -12.21 -2.93
N LEU A 127 24.82 -11.71 -2.36
CA LEU A 127 24.77 -11.24 -0.99
C LEU A 127 25.03 -12.38 0.01
N SER A 128 24.35 -13.52 -0.15
CA SER A 128 24.56 -14.71 0.68
C SER A 128 26.03 -15.15 0.63
N ASN A 129 26.63 -15.27 -0.56
CA ASN A 129 28.04 -15.62 -0.75
C ASN A 129 29.03 -14.61 -0.12
N ASN A 130 28.64 -13.34 0.03
CA ASN A 130 29.46 -12.32 0.69
C ASN A 130 29.35 -12.39 2.22
N ILE A 131 28.27 -12.95 2.76
CA ILE A 131 28.03 -13.10 4.20
C ILE A 131 28.67 -14.40 4.70
N ILE A 132 28.48 -15.48 3.96
CA ILE A 132 28.88 -16.83 4.38
C ILE A 132 30.28 -17.19 3.89
N ASN A 133 30.86 -18.19 4.55
CA ASN A 133 32.02 -18.90 4.02
C ASN A 133 31.63 -20.37 3.84
N GLN A 134 31.76 -20.91 2.62
CA GLN A 134 31.33 -22.28 2.32
C GLN A 134 32.10 -23.35 3.11
N SER A 135 33.27 -23.02 3.67
CA SER A 135 34.03 -23.94 4.54
C SER A 135 33.58 -23.91 6.01
N ASP A 136 32.72 -22.98 6.39
CA ASP A 136 32.25 -22.86 7.77
C ASP A 136 31.10 -23.83 8.06
N THR A 137 30.91 -24.15 9.34
CA THR A 137 29.78 -24.96 9.78
C THR A 137 28.45 -24.21 9.59
N ASP A 138 27.34 -24.96 9.47
CA ASP A 138 26.01 -24.38 9.36
C ASP A 138 25.71 -23.43 10.52
N LYS A 139 26.06 -23.81 11.75
CA LYS A 139 25.99 -22.95 12.95
C LYS A 139 26.72 -21.62 12.76
N ASN A 140 27.96 -21.63 12.28
CA ASN A 140 28.74 -20.40 12.08
C ASN A 140 28.13 -19.53 10.99
N ASN A 141 27.64 -20.13 9.90
CA ASN A 141 26.97 -19.39 8.83
C ASN A 141 25.63 -18.80 9.31
N THR A 142 24.85 -19.53 10.11
CA THR A 142 23.64 -19.02 10.79
C THR A 142 23.96 -17.77 11.62
N ILE A 143 25.00 -17.81 12.45
CA ILE A 143 25.42 -16.66 13.27
C ILE A 143 25.80 -15.46 12.40
N LYS A 144 26.56 -15.67 11.31
CA LYS A 144 26.92 -14.58 10.38
C LYS A 144 25.72 -13.94 9.70
N ILE A 145 24.71 -14.73 9.34
CA ILE A 145 23.47 -14.19 8.75
C ILE A 145 22.74 -13.31 9.79
N LEU A 146 22.63 -13.76 11.03
CA LEU A 146 22.04 -12.98 12.13
C LEU A 146 22.80 -11.68 12.39
N ASP A 147 24.12 -11.74 12.45
CA ASP A 147 24.98 -10.56 12.62
C ASP A 147 24.81 -9.58 11.46
N TRP A 148 24.75 -10.08 10.23
CA TRP A 148 24.48 -9.25 9.06
C TRP A 148 23.11 -8.58 9.16
N GLN A 149 22.06 -9.31 9.54
CA GLN A 149 20.72 -8.74 9.70
C GLN A 149 20.71 -7.65 10.76
N LYS A 150 21.32 -7.89 11.92
CA LYS A 150 21.42 -6.90 13.01
C LYS A 150 22.13 -5.62 12.59
N GLN A 151 23.15 -5.72 11.75
CA GLN A 151 23.91 -4.56 11.25
C GLN A 151 23.20 -3.82 10.12
N ASN A 152 22.46 -4.53 9.27
CA ASN A 152 21.97 -4.00 8.00
C ASN A 152 20.48 -3.75 7.96
N LEU A 153 19.67 -4.50 8.71
CA LEU A 153 18.23 -4.29 8.76
C LEU A 153 17.89 -3.29 9.87
N LEU A 154 17.11 -2.28 9.48
CA LEU A 154 16.50 -1.34 10.40
C LEU A 154 15.16 -1.91 10.83
N ASN A 155 14.95 -2.05 12.13
CA ASN A 155 13.64 -2.36 12.64
C ASN A 155 12.71 -1.19 12.24
N ILE A 156 11.60 -1.48 11.55
CA ILE A 156 10.64 -0.45 11.08
C ILE A 156 10.20 0.46 12.22
N TYR A 157 10.19 -0.04 13.46
CA TYR A 157 9.83 0.73 14.65
C TYR A 157 10.87 1.81 15.03
N GLY A 158 12.10 1.79 14.48
CA GLY A 158 13.21 2.63 14.93
C GLY A 158 13.60 3.82 14.03
N LYS A 159 13.60 3.69 12.69
CA LYS A 159 14.22 4.72 11.81
C LYS A 159 13.54 5.01 10.46
N SER A 160 12.75 4.10 9.91
CA SER A 160 11.90 4.35 8.71
C SER A 160 10.87 5.46 8.98
N PHE A 161 10.60 5.69 10.26
CA PHE A 161 9.92 6.87 10.76
C PHE A 161 10.60 8.16 10.30
N SER A 162 11.92 8.32 10.20
CA SER A 162 12.54 9.64 9.95
C SER A 162 12.11 10.34 8.65
N ILE A 163 11.92 9.61 7.55
CA ILE A 163 11.50 10.19 6.26
C ILE A 163 9.99 10.51 6.27
N LEU A 164 9.16 9.62 6.81
CA LEU A 164 7.72 9.88 6.98
C LEU A 164 7.44 10.92 8.08
N TYR A 165 8.18 10.88 9.18
CA TYR A 165 8.16 11.82 10.30
C TYR A 165 8.58 13.19 9.84
N THR A 166 9.52 13.36 8.92
CA THR A 166 9.81 14.69 8.36
C THR A 166 8.56 15.25 7.65
N ASN A 167 7.84 14.42 6.89
CA ASN A 167 6.60 14.84 6.22
C ASN A 167 5.43 15.03 7.22
N SER A 168 5.28 14.17 8.23
CA SER A 168 4.24 14.26 9.26
C SER A 168 4.50 15.38 10.29
N TYR A 169 5.75 15.66 10.64
CA TYR A 169 6.20 16.74 11.51
C TYR A 169 5.94 18.11 10.87
N LEU A 170 6.10 18.21 9.54
CA LEU A 170 5.70 19.39 8.76
C LEU A 170 4.18 19.58 8.72
N ILE A 171 3.39 18.50 8.75
CA ILE A 171 1.93 18.57 8.79
C ILE A 171 1.43 18.98 10.18
N ILE A 172 1.98 18.39 11.26
CA ILE A 172 1.55 18.62 12.65
C ILE A 172 1.95 20.02 13.14
N ASN A 173 3.18 20.47 12.91
CA ASN A 173 3.64 21.79 13.41
C ASN A 173 3.02 22.99 12.67
N TYR A 174 2.35 22.75 11.55
CA TYR A 174 1.63 23.79 10.80
C TYR A 174 0.10 23.72 11.02
N GLN A 175 -0.41 22.83 11.90
CA GLN A 175 -1.83 22.78 12.28
C GLN A 175 -2.32 24.05 12.98
N THR A 176 -1.46 24.75 13.73
CA THR A 176 -1.80 26.05 14.34
C THR A 176 -2.08 27.13 13.29
N LEU A 177 -1.38 27.10 12.15
CA LEU A 177 -1.63 27.99 11.01
C LEU A 177 -2.94 27.68 10.28
N LEU A 178 -3.44 26.44 10.38
CA LEU A 178 -4.76 26.04 9.87
C LEU A 178 -5.90 26.47 10.81
N LYS A 179 -5.67 26.49 12.13
CA LYS A 179 -6.66 26.94 13.13
C LYS A 179 -6.85 28.45 13.19
N GLU A 180 -5.86 29.24 12.76
CA GLU A 180 -5.91 30.70 12.74
C GLU A 180 -6.45 31.31 11.43
N SER A 181 -6.86 30.48 10.45
CA SER A 181 -7.49 30.97 9.22
C SER A 181 -8.94 31.41 9.50
N PRO A 182 -9.37 32.62 9.06
CA PRO A 182 -10.74 33.08 9.27
C PRO A 182 -11.73 32.12 8.59
N LYS A 183 -12.84 31.82 9.28
CA LYS A 183 -13.92 30.94 8.84
C LYS A 183 -14.54 31.42 7.53
N GLU A 184 -13.96 31.01 6.40
CA GLU A 184 -14.51 31.20 5.07
C GLU A 184 -15.48 30.04 4.73
N PRO A 185 -16.70 30.33 4.23
CA PRO A 185 -17.76 29.34 4.01
C PRO A 185 -17.45 28.28 2.94
N TYR A 186 -16.40 28.45 2.15
CA TYR A 186 -15.96 27.47 1.16
C TYR A 186 -15.38 26.19 1.77
N LEU A 187 -14.81 26.25 2.98
CA LEU A 187 -14.26 25.07 3.64
C LEU A 187 -15.38 24.15 4.16
N ASP A 188 -16.51 24.72 4.59
CA ASP A 188 -17.67 23.98 5.10
C ASP A 188 -18.45 23.28 3.97
N TYR A 189 -18.32 23.77 2.72
CA TYR A 189 -18.93 23.17 1.53
C TYR A 189 -18.15 21.95 1.01
N ILE A 190 -16.82 21.95 1.16
CA ILE A 190 -15.95 20.81 0.82
C ILE A 190 -16.11 19.67 1.86
N LEU A 191 -16.43 20.02 3.11
CA LEU A 191 -16.61 19.06 4.21
C LEU A 191 -18.01 18.41 4.28
N ARG A 192 -18.97 18.82 3.44
CA ARG A 192 -20.38 18.37 3.48
C ARG A 192 -20.86 17.64 2.21
N ILE A 193 -19.97 17.00 1.46
CA ILE A 193 -20.38 16.11 0.35
C ILE A 193 -20.97 14.81 0.96
N PRO A 194 -22.25 14.46 0.70
CA PRO A 194 -22.83 13.20 1.15
C PRO A 194 -22.72 12.15 0.03
N TYR A 195 -21.98 11.06 0.24
CA TYR A 195 -22.33 9.65 -0.09
C TYR A 195 -21.10 8.69 -0.06
N ASN A 196 -21.26 7.60 0.71
CA ASN A 196 -20.83 6.19 0.56
C ASN A 196 -19.46 5.75 -0.01
N ILE A 197 -18.53 6.66 -0.28
CA ILE A 197 -17.11 6.33 -0.06
C ILE A 197 -16.88 6.67 1.40
N LYS A 198 -16.54 5.70 2.26
CA LYS A 198 -16.12 6.01 3.63
C LYS A 198 -14.90 6.95 3.55
N ILE A 199 -15.17 8.24 3.71
CA ILE A 199 -14.20 9.33 3.90
C ILE A 199 -13.41 9.13 5.21
N ASP A 200 -13.70 8.08 5.98
CA ASP A 200 -12.82 7.57 7.02
C ASP A 200 -11.41 7.23 6.47
N ASN A 201 -11.25 6.87 5.20
CA ASN A 201 -9.91 6.55 4.64
C ASN A 201 -9.07 7.76 4.23
N PHE A 202 -9.62 8.97 4.13
CA PHE A 202 -8.86 10.17 3.74
C PHE A 202 -8.74 11.20 4.87
N ILE A 203 -9.68 11.24 5.81
CA ILE A 203 -9.58 12.10 7.00
C ILE A 203 -8.63 11.50 8.06
N PHE A 204 -8.30 10.21 7.98
CA PHE A 204 -7.30 9.58 8.86
C PHE A 204 -5.84 10.04 8.65
N PHE A 205 -5.54 10.84 7.61
CA PHE A 205 -4.18 11.36 7.41
C PHE A 205 -3.85 12.59 8.27
N SER A 206 -4.84 13.24 8.89
CA SER A 206 -4.62 14.48 9.64
C SER A 206 -4.69 14.33 11.16
N ASN A 207 -5.23 13.23 11.70
CA ASN A 207 -5.47 13.14 13.13
C ASN A 207 -4.87 11.96 13.90
N GLU A 208 -4.61 10.76 13.37
CA GLU A 208 -3.83 9.76 14.13
C GLU A 208 -2.98 8.83 13.26
N ASN A 209 -1.72 8.69 13.69
CA ASN A 209 -0.73 7.64 13.38
C ASN A 209 -0.22 7.50 11.91
N PRO A 210 1.04 7.91 11.63
CA PRO A 210 1.74 7.67 10.34
C PRO A 210 1.80 6.20 9.89
N LYS A 211 1.50 5.23 10.77
CA LYS A 211 1.35 3.80 10.44
C LYS A 211 0.37 3.55 9.29
N ASN A 212 -0.67 4.37 9.14
CA ASN A 212 -1.74 4.13 8.16
C ASN A 212 -1.34 4.43 6.70
N ALA A 213 -0.34 5.28 6.47
CA ALA A 213 0.12 5.63 5.12
C ALA A 213 0.91 4.48 4.46
N LEU A 214 1.83 3.85 5.20
CA LEU A 214 2.48 2.61 4.77
C LEU A 214 1.46 1.48 4.61
N PHE A 215 0.47 1.40 5.50
CA PHE A 215 -0.62 0.43 5.42
C PHE A 215 -1.44 0.57 4.12
N SER A 216 -1.53 1.77 3.52
CA SER A 216 -2.26 1.97 2.26
C SER A 216 -1.48 1.48 1.03
N ILE A 217 -0.15 1.60 1.00
CA ILE A 217 0.70 0.99 -0.04
C ILE A 217 0.73 -0.54 0.13
N TYR A 218 0.80 -0.99 1.38
CA TYR A 218 0.71 -2.39 1.81
C TYR A 218 -0.61 -3.06 1.37
N THR A 219 -1.77 -2.44 1.67
CA THR A 219 -3.09 -2.98 1.31
C THR A 219 -3.38 -2.92 -0.18
N ARG A 220 -2.90 -1.91 -0.90
CA ARG A 220 -3.12 -1.77 -2.36
C ARG A 220 -2.37 -2.85 -3.18
N TYR A 221 -1.31 -3.43 -2.64
CA TYR A 221 -0.58 -4.53 -3.28
C TYR A 221 -1.06 -5.92 -2.85
N GLN A 222 -1.57 -6.11 -1.62
CA GLN A 222 -2.20 -7.37 -1.20
C GLN A 222 -3.47 -7.72 -2.00
N GLY A 223 -4.14 -6.73 -2.61
CA GLY A 223 -5.28 -6.95 -3.49
C GLY A 223 -4.95 -7.50 -4.88
N THR A 224 -3.67 -7.62 -5.24
CA THR A 224 -3.25 -8.32 -6.47
C THR A 224 -2.88 -9.76 -6.10
N SER A 225 -3.42 -10.74 -6.81
CA SER A 225 -3.30 -12.19 -6.56
C SER A 225 -1.88 -12.78 -6.59
N ASN A 226 -0.84 -11.94 -6.62
CA ASN A 226 0.57 -12.31 -6.52
C ASN A 226 1.09 -12.08 -5.09
N SER A 227 0.50 -12.76 -4.10
CA SER A 227 0.96 -12.74 -2.69
C SER A 227 2.43 -13.15 -2.53
N SER A 228 2.97 -13.90 -3.50
CA SER A 228 4.34 -14.40 -3.54
C SER A 228 5.45 -13.34 -3.48
N LEU A 229 5.15 -12.08 -3.81
CA LEU A 229 6.15 -11.00 -3.76
C LEU A 229 6.44 -10.55 -2.32
N TRP A 230 5.42 -10.50 -1.46
CA TRP A 230 5.55 -10.05 -0.07
C TRP A 230 5.82 -11.19 0.89
N ASP A 231 5.53 -12.43 0.46
CA ASP A 231 6.04 -13.66 1.06
C ASP A 231 7.54 -13.89 0.74
N SER A 232 8.25 -12.87 0.25
CA SER A 232 9.68 -12.93 -0.06
C SER A 232 10.50 -11.96 0.79
N GLY A 233 11.60 -12.45 1.34
CA GLY A 233 12.56 -11.66 2.11
C GLY A 233 13.25 -10.60 1.25
N LYS A 234 13.21 -10.74 -0.07
CA LYS A 234 13.85 -9.85 -1.05
C LYS A 234 13.52 -8.38 -0.84
N TRP A 235 12.25 -8.04 -0.57
CA TRP A 235 11.87 -6.65 -0.33
C TRP A 235 12.59 -6.06 0.88
N ALA A 236 12.67 -6.80 1.97
CA ALA A 236 13.36 -6.36 3.18
C ALA A 236 14.88 -6.37 3.04
N ILE A 237 15.45 -7.23 2.18
CA ILE A 237 16.85 -7.13 1.76
C ILE A 237 17.13 -5.80 1.05
N ILE A 238 16.24 -5.35 0.16
CA ILE A 238 16.42 -4.12 -0.62
C ILE A 238 16.21 -2.89 0.25
N THR A 239 15.08 -2.83 0.96
CA THR A 239 14.69 -1.67 1.76
C THR A 239 15.43 -1.58 3.07
N LYS A 240 16.09 -2.67 3.48
CA LYS A 240 16.74 -2.81 4.78
C LYS A 240 15.75 -2.55 5.91
N SER A 241 14.49 -2.94 5.74
CA SER A 241 13.43 -2.63 6.69
C SER A 241 12.36 -3.71 6.69
N GLY A 242 11.88 -4.06 7.87
CA GLY A 242 10.89 -5.11 8.10
C GLY A 242 10.37 -5.16 9.54
N ALA A 243 9.35 -5.97 9.77
CA ALA A 243 8.94 -6.50 11.06
C ALA A 243 9.30 -8.00 11.15
N CYS A 244 8.72 -8.75 12.08
CA CYS A 244 9.08 -10.16 12.31
C CYS A 244 8.88 -11.06 11.09
N GLY A 245 7.79 -10.85 10.34
CA GLY A 245 7.56 -11.55 9.07
C GLY A 245 8.70 -11.32 8.07
N GLU A 246 9.03 -10.06 7.80
CA GLU A 246 10.09 -9.74 6.83
C GLU A 246 11.48 -10.19 7.30
N TYR A 247 11.80 -10.04 8.58
CA TYR A 247 13.09 -10.48 9.13
C TYR A 247 13.24 -11.99 9.00
N SER A 248 12.20 -12.74 9.35
CA SER A 248 12.20 -14.18 9.23
C SER A 248 12.30 -14.63 7.77
N PHE A 249 11.63 -13.96 6.83
CA PHE A 249 11.80 -14.27 5.40
C PHE A 249 13.21 -13.95 4.87
N VAL A 250 13.80 -12.81 5.25
CA VAL A 250 15.19 -12.46 4.87
C VAL A 250 16.15 -13.54 5.37
N PHE A 251 15.99 -13.97 6.62
CA PHE A 251 16.83 -15.00 7.21
C PHE A 251 16.70 -16.32 6.44
N THR A 252 15.46 -16.79 6.19
CA THR A 252 15.18 -18.01 5.42
C THR A 252 15.81 -17.95 4.03
N GLU A 253 15.71 -16.83 3.32
CA GLU A 253 16.31 -16.69 1.99
C GLU A 253 17.83 -16.78 2.01
N LEU A 254 18.48 -16.06 2.94
CA LEU A 254 19.93 -16.06 3.04
C LEU A 254 20.45 -17.43 3.48
N ALA A 255 19.79 -18.09 4.44
CA ALA A 255 20.16 -19.42 4.90
C ALA A 255 19.99 -20.47 3.80
N ASN A 256 18.86 -20.46 3.08
CA ASN A 256 18.59 -21.38 1.98
C ASN A 256 19.59 -21.20 0.82
N MET A 257 19.94 -19.95 0.46
CA MET A 257 20.99 -19.68 -0.55
C MET A 257 22.38 -20.14 -0.10
N SER A 258 22.56 -20.32 1.20
CA SER A 258 23.79 -20.83 1.82
C SER A 258 23.81 -22.35 1.95
N ASN A 259 22.85 -23.06 1.36
CA ASN A 259 22.60 -24.51 1.52
C ASN A 259 22.34 -24.95 2.96
N ILE A 260 22.00 -24.04 3.88
CA ILE A 260 21.54 -24.39 5.22
C ILE A 260 20.08 -24.79 5.11
N LYS A 261 19.73 -25.98 5.61
CA LYS A 261 18.33 -26.41 5.65
C LYS A 261 17.59 -25.57 6.68
N VAL A 262 16.64 -24.79 6.20
CA VAL A 262 15.93 -23.76 6.96
C VAL A 262 14.43 -23.81 6.66
N ARG A 263 13.61 -23.41 7.63
CA ARG A 263 12.17 -23.17 7.46
C ARG A 263 11.73 -21.92 8.22
N ASN A 264 10.72 -21.24 7.71
CA ASN A 264 10.06 -20.12 8.40
C ASN A 264 8.96 -20.69 9.30
N ILE A 265 8.85 -20.22 10.54
CA ILE A 265 7.80 -20.63 11.46
C ILE A 265 6.79 -19.50 11.56
N CYS A 266 5.54 -19.80 11.25
CA CYS A 266 4.45 -18.85 11.20
C CYS A 266 3.48 -19.11 12.35
N LEU A 267 3.25 -18.09 13.19
CA LEU A 267 2.26 -18.08 14.26
C LEU A 267 1.18 -17.04 13.92
N ASN A 268 0.34 -17.33 12.92
CA ASN A 268 -0.61 -16.33 12.39
C ASN A 268 -1.65 -15.91 13.45
N GLY A 269 -2.03 -16.83 14.34
CA GLY A 269 -2.90 -16.55 15.48
C GLY A 269 -2.28 -15.60 16.51
N GLU A 270 -0.96 -15.47 16.52
CA GLU A 270 -0.19 -14.66 17.45
C GLU A 270 0.59 -13.56 16.71
N ASP A 271 0.30 -13.33 15.42
CA ASP A 271 0.91 -12.27 14.60
C ASP A 271 2.44 -12.20 14.79
N HIS A 272 3.08 -13.37 14.70
CA HIS A 272 4.54 -13.53 14.86
C HIS A 272 5.11 -14.53 13.86
N ALA A 273 6.38 -14.35 13.51
CA ALA A 273 7.11 -15.26 12.66
C ALA A 273 8.59 -15.28 13.03
N PHE A 274 9.21 -16.44 12.92
CA PHE A 274 10.62 -16.69 13.20
C PHE A 274 11.13 -17.83 12.32
N ASN A 275 12.25 -18.45 12.65
CA ASN A 275 12.93 -19.43 11.81
C ASN A 275 13.34 -20.69 12.59
N GLU A 276 13.54 -21.77 11.86
CA GLU A 276 14.32 -22.91 12.34
C GLU A 276 15.39 -23.30 11.32
N VAL A 277 16.55 -23.70 11.82
CA VAL A 277 17.66 -24.26 11.03
C VAL A 277 17.97 -25.67 11.49
N LEU A 278 18.24 -26.58 10.56
CA LEU A 278 18.67 -27.94 10.90
C LEU A 278 20.19 -27.94 11.10
N ILE A 279 20.66 -28.19 12.32
CA ILE A 279 22.08 -28.27 12.68
C ILE A 279 22.26 -29.58 13.46
N ASP A 280 23.22 -30.41 13.06
CA ASP A 280 23.51 -31.71 13.71
C ASP A 280 22.25 -32.60 13.85
N ASP A 281 21.43 -32.65 12.80
CA ASP A 281 20.14 -33.36 12.71
C ASP A 281 19.04 -32.88 13.67
N GLU A 282 19.24 -31.75 14.34
CA GLU A 282 18.26 -31.11 15.21
C GLU A 282 17.79 -29.77 14.66
N TRP A 283 16.49 -29.51 14.72
CA TRP A 283 15.93 -28.21 14.36
C TRP A 283 16.14 -27.25 15.52
N ILE A 284 16.90 -26.19 15.28
CA ILE A 284 17.22 -25.13 16.23
C ILE A 284 16.35 -23.91 15.95
N THR A 285 15.64 -23.43 16.97
CA THR A 285 14.80 -22.22 16.90
C THR A 285 15.67 -20.97 16.79
N ILE A 286 15.33 -20.09 15.84
CA ILE A 286 16.02 -18.84 15.57
C ILE A 286 15.00 -17.71 15.43
N ASP A 287 14.99 -16.74 16.35
CA ASP A 287 14.20 -15.51 16.20
C ASP A 287 15.10 -14.34 15.78
N SER A 288 15.21 -14.14 14.46
CA SER A 288 16.05 -13.10 13.84
C SER A 288 15.67 -11.66 14.21
N THR A 289 14.56 -11.44 14.93
CA THR A 289 14.18 -10.13 15.44
C THR A 289 14.88 -9.77 16.76
N GLN A 290 15.52 -10.75 17.40
CA GLN A 290 16.11 -10.61 18.74
C GLN A 290 17.61 -10.30 18.72
N GLU A 291 18.10 -9.71 19.81
CA GLU A 291 19.54 -9.47 19.98
C GLU A 291 20.34 -10.76 20.16
N ASN A 292 19.74 -11.76 20.81
CA ASN A 292 20.28 -13.11 21.03
C ASN A 292 19.44 -14.14 20.26
N ALA A 293 19.42 -13.99 18.94
CA ALA A 293 18.55 -14.76 18.06
C ALA A 293 18.87 -16.25 17.95
N TYR A 294 20.07 -16.69 18.37
CA TYR A 294 20.45 -18.11 18.39
C TYR A 294 20.26 -18.67 19.80
N ASP A 295 19.13 -19.33 20.04
CA ASP A 295 18.85 -19.98 21.32
C ASP A 295 18.17 -21.35 21.10
N PRO A 296 18.92 -22.46 21.25
CA PRO A 296 18.39 -23.81 21.04
C PRO A 296 17.37 -24.23 22.11
N GLU A 297 17.32 -23.55 23.25
CA GLU A 297 16.42 -23.86 24.37
C GLU A 297 15.27 -22.84 24.48
N LEU A 298 15.06 -22.02 23.44
CA LEU A 298 14.06 -20.96 23.47
C LEU A 298 12.64 -21.53 23.59
N ASP A 299 12.10 -21.46 24.80
CA ASP A 299 10.67 -21.64 25.07
C ASP A 299 9.90 -20.43 24.53
N MET A 300 9.26 -20.62 23.37
CA MET A 300 8.54 -19.56 22.66
C MET A 300 7.32 -19.05 23.44
N GLU A 301 6.61 -19.87 24.21
CA GLU A 301 5.46 -19.42 25.02
C GLU A 301 5.93 -18.54 26.17
N SER A 302 6.97 -18.97 26.89
CA SER A 302 7.59 -18.16 27.95
C SER A 302 8.18 -16.86 27.41
N TYR A 303 8.82 -16.94 26.24
CA TYR A 303 9.45 -15.80 25.58
C TYR A 303 8.41 -14.76 25.11
N LEU A 304 7.36 -15.20 24.43
CA LEU A 304 6.30 -14.32 23.92
C LEU A 304 5.27 -13.94 25.00
N LYS A 305 5.24 -14.66 26.13
CA LYS A 305 4.26 -14.52 27.23
C LYS A 305 2.82 -14.67 26.75
N LEU A 306 2.59 -15.69 25.93
CA LEU A 306 1.29 -16.00 25.34
C LEU A 306 1.18 -17.51 25.09
N ASP A 307 -0.05 -18.00 25.05
CA ASP A 307 -0.34 -19.37 24.62
C ASP A 307 -0.26 -19.43 23.08
N ILE A 308 0.51 -20.36 22.53
CA ILE A 308 0.64 -20.52 21.08
C ILE A 308 -0.54 -21.36 20.58
N SER A 309 -1.29 -20.83 19.61
CA SER A 309 -2.47 -21.53 19.09
C SER A 309 -2.11 -22.61 18.07
N TYR A 310 -1.47 -22.20 16.99
CA TYR A 310 -1.10 -23.06 15.87
C TYR A 310 0.19 -22.54 15.25
N ALA A 311 1.14 -23.44 15.04
CA ALA A 311 2.41 -23.14 14.40
C ALA A 311 2.61 -24.05 13.19
N TYR A 312 2.93 -23.44 12.05
CA TYR A 312 3.33 -24.19 10.87
C TYR A 312 4.68 -23.73 10.37
N ALA A 313 5.45 -24.69 9.85
CA ALA A 313 6.70 -24.43 9.18
C ALA A 313 6.48 -24.30 7.67
N LEU A 314 6.90 -23.18 7.09
CA LEU A 314 6.93 -22.92 5.67
C LEU A 314 8.35 -23.10 5.13
N TYR A 315 8.54 -24.10 4.28
CA TYR A 315 9.81 -24.38 3.62
C TYR A 315 10.06 -23.44 2.43
N PRO A 316 11.32 -23.20 2.03
CA PRO A 316 11.66 -22.41 0.85
C PRO A 316 11.03 -22.89 -0.46
N ASN A 317 10.65 -24.17 -0.54
CA ASN A 317 9.96 -24.75 -1.71
C ASN A 317 8.43 -24.59 -1.65
N GLY A 318 7.89 -23.91 -0.64
CA GLY A 318 6.45 -23.71 -0.41
C GLY A 318 5.74 -24.83 0.34
N THR A 319 6.45 -25.90 0.75
CA THR A 319 5.86 -26.96 1.56
C THR A 319 5.50 -26.43 2.95
N ILE A 320 4.37 -26.86 3.48
CA ILE A 320 3.90 -26.51 4.83
C ILE A 320 3.86 -27.78 5.70
N GLU A 321 4.35 -27.68 6.93
CA GLU A 321 4.32 -28.74 7.95
C GLU A 321 3.74 -28.20 9.25
N ASP A 322 2.82 -28.93 9.89
CA ASP A 322 2.35 -28.60 11.24
C ASP A 322 3.46 -28.93 12.25
N VAL A 323 3.90 -27.92 12.98
CA VAL A 323 4.97 -28.00 13.98
C VAL A 323 4.52 -27.49 15.34
N THR A 324 3.20 -27.38 15.55
CA THR A 324 2.60 -26.84 16.78
C THR A 324 3.12 -27.55 18.02
N TYR A 325 3.31 -28.86 17.95
CA TYR A 325 3.83 -29.70 19.04
C TYR A 325 5.22 -29.29 19.57
N ARG A 326 6.00 -28.51 18.80
CA ARG A 326 7.34 -28.05 19.20
C ARG A 326 7.28 -26.84 20.14
N TYR A 327 6.19 -26.09 20.13
CA TYR A 327 6.12 -24.79 20.79
C TYR A 327 5.04 -24.68 21.87
N THR A 328 4.17 -25.68 22.00
CA THR A 328 3.11 -25.70 23.02
C THR A 328 2.66 -27.14 23.24
N ASN A 329 2.09 -27.44 24.41
CA ASN A 329 1.45 -28.73 24.58
C ASN A 329 0.11 -28.76 23.84
N LEU A 330 -0.16 -29.90 23.23
CA LEU A 330 -1.33 -30.07 22.37
C LEU A 330 -2.56 -30.51 23.16
N SER A 331 -3.69 -29.96 22.74
CA SER A 331 -5.02 -30.37 23.16
C SER A 331 -5.74 -30.98 21.97
N ASN A 332 -6.51 -32.03 22.22
CA ASN A 332 -7.33 -32.62 21.18
C ASN A 332 -8.68 -31.91 21.13
N ILE A 333 -9.09 -31.43 19.97
CA ILE A 333 -10.41 -30.86 19.75
C ILE A 333 -11.24 -31.81 18.88
N ASN A 334 -12.47 -32.06 19.31
CA ASN A 334 -13.49 -32.75 18.51
C ASN A 334 -14.57 -31.74 18.18
N ILE A 335 -14.67 -31.34 16.91
CA ILE A 335 -15.66 -30.36 16.45
C ILE A 335 -16.79 -31.10 15.73
N TYR A 336 -17.99 -31.00 16.30
CA TYR A 336 -19.22 -31.56 15.76
C TYR A 336 -20.09 -30.45 15.18
N VAL A 337 -20.55 -30.62 13.94
CA VAL A 337 -21.36 -29.61 13.24
C VAL A 337 -22.76 -30.13 13.02
N TYR A 338 -23.77 -29.36 13.45
CA TYR A 338 -25.18 -29.69 13.32
C TYR A 338 -25.97 -28.58 12.62
N ASP A 339 -27.08 -28.95 11.97
CA ASP A 339 -28.07 -27.99 11.48
C ASP A 339 -29.05 -27.58 12.59
N GLY A 340 -30.02 -26.72 12.26
CA GLY A 340 -31.07 -26.28 13.20
C GLY A 340 -32.02 -27.39 13.66
N ASN A 341 -31.94 -28.59 13.08
CA ASN A 341 -32.74 -29.77 13.43
C ASN A 341 -31.91 -30.84 14.15
N GLU A 342 -30.70 -30.49 14.63
CA GLU A 342 -29.75 -31.42 15.27
C GLU A 342 -29.26 -32.55 14.34
N ASN A 343 -29.44 -32.42 13.02
CA ASN A 343 -28.82 -33.34 12.07
C ASN A 343 -27.37 -32.92 11.85
N THR A 344 -26.48 -33.90 11.83
CA THR A 344 -25.06 -33.68 11.56
C THR A 344 -24.83 -33.21 10.12
N VAL A 345 -23.95 -32.22 9.91
CA VAL A 345 -23.68 -31.63 8.59
C VAL A 345 -22.29 -32.02 8.08
N ASN A 346 -22.24 -32.59 6.88
CA ASN A 346 -21.01 -32.96 6.17
C ASN A 346 -20.45 -31.83 5.29
N ASN A 347 -19.16 -31.95 4.94
CA ASN A 347 -18.46 -31.04 4.02
C ASN A 347 -18.52 -29.57 4.45
N SER A 348 -18.65 -29.32 5.75
CA SER A 348 -18.45 -28.03 6.37
C SER A 348 -16.96 -27.73 6.47
N THR A 349 -16.56 -26.52 6.11
CA THR A 349 -15.24 -25.96 6.35
C THR A 349 -15.23 -25.22 7.68
N ILE A 350 -14.19 -25.43 8.47
CA ILE A 350 -14.01 -24.86 9.81
C ILE A 350 -12.77 -23.98 9.80
N LYS A 351 -12.94 -22.70 10.11
CA LYS A 351 -11.85 -21.74 10.31
C LYS A 351 -11.68 -21.43 11.78
N ILE A 352 -10.44 -21.52 12.26
CA ILE A 352 -10.11 -21.28 13.66
C ILE A 352 -9.37 -19.94 13.80
N TYR A 353 -9.84 -19.12 14.73
CA TYR A 353 -9.24 -17.83 15.03
C TYR A 353 -8.78 -17.81 16.50
N SER A 354 -7.53 -17.42 16.73
CA SER A 354 -6.95 -17.24 18.06
C SER A 354 -7.36 -15.89 18.64
N ASN A 355 -7.62 -15.86 19.95
CA ASN A 355 -7.78 -14.67 20.76
C ASN A 355 -6.61 -14.49 21.75
N ASN A 356 -5.54 -15.31 21.65
CA ASN A 356 -4.47 -15.37 22.65
C ASN A 356 -3.64 -14.06 22.71
N LYS A 357 -3.32 -13.46 21.55
CA LYS A 357 -2.64 -12.15 21.48
C LYS A 357 -3.59 -10.98 21.32
N ARG A 358 -4.52 -11.09 20.36
CA ARG A 358 -5.57 -10.11 20.08
C ARG A 358 -6.79 -10.81 19.50
N PRO A 359 -8.01 -10.25 19.63
CA PRO A 359 -9.22 -10.93 19.20
C PRO A 359 -9.24 -11.24 17.71
N ASN A 360 -9.77 -12.42 17.37
CA ASN A 360 -10.17 -12.82 16.01
C ASN A 360 -9.01 -12.85 15.00
N LEU A 361 -7.84 -13.34 15.40
CA LEU A 361 -6.73 -13.60 14.47
C LEU A 361 -6.86 -14.95 13.81
N PHE A 362 -6.93 -14.97 12.48
CA PHE A 362 -7.01 -16.24 11.75
C PHE A 362 -5.71 -17.01 11.92
N THR A 363 -5.81 -18.23 12.44
CA THR A 363 -4.65 -19.12 12.66
C THR A 363 -4.07 -19.66 11.36
N ASN A 364 -4.74 -19.44 10.22
CA ASN A 364 -4.50 -20.11 8.95
C ASN A 364 -4.92 -21.59 8.92
N LEU A 365 -5.58 -22.06 9.97
CA LEU A 365 -6.12 -23.41 10.03
C LEU A 365 -7.53 -23.45 9.43
N SER A 366 -7.66 -24.16 8.31
CA SER A 366 -8.91 -24.41 7.60
C SER A 366 -9.11 -25.92 7.47
N LEU A 367 -10.04 -26.45 8.25
CA LEU A 367 -10.30 -27.89 8.33
C LEU A 367 -11.60 -28.23 7.60
N GLU A 368 -11.68 -29.40 6.99
CA GLU A 368 -12.91 -29.88 6.34
C GLU A 368 -13.48 -31.08 7.09
N THR A 369 -14.77 -31.03 7.39
CA THR A 369 -15.48 -32.18 7.96
C THR A 369 -15.55 -33.28 6.91
N GLY A 370 -14.98 -34.44 7.22
CA GLY A 370 -15.12 -35.64 6.40
C GLY A 370 -16.51 -36.28 6.57
N GLN A 371 -16.65 -37.53 6.10
CA GLN A 371 -17.91 -38.29 6.18
C GLN A 371 -18.38 -38.62 7.61
N SER A 372 -17.53 -38.43 8.61
CA SER A 372 -17.83 -38.67 10.03
C SER A 372 -18.49 -37.48 10.73
N ASN A 373 -18.71 -36.36 10.03
CA ASN A 373 -19.33 -35.12 10.52
C ASN A 373 -18.65 -34.52 11.78
N CYS A 374 -17.47 -35.02 12.11
CA CYS A 374 -16.62 -34.63 13.22
C CYS A 374 -15.20 -34.47 12.71
N ILE A 375 -14.54 -33.38 13.11
CA ILE A 375 -13.11 -33.17 12.92
C ILE A 375 -12.41 -33.42 14.24
N ASN A 376 -11.37 -34.27 14.20
CA ASN A 376 -10.42 -34.42 15.28
C ASN A 376 -9.12 -33.71 14.88
N TYR A 377 -8.69 -32.72 15.66
CA TYR A 377 -7.45 -31.98 15.41
C TYR A 377 -6.70 -31.71 16.70
N ASN A 378 -5.38 -31.54 16.63
CA ASN A 378 -4.57 -31.16 17.77
C ASN A 378 -4.16 -29.69 17.65
N ILE A 379 -4.44 -28.89 18.67
CA ILE A 379 -4.15 -27.45 18.68
C ILE A 379 -3.60 -27.04 20.05
N GLY A 380 -2.88 -25.93 20.13
CA GLY A 380 -2.42 -25.38 21.41
C GLY A 380 -3.57 -24.89 22.29
N SER A 381 -3.26 -24.58 23.54
CA SER A 381 -4.27 -24.08 24.48
C SER A 381 -4.66 -22.62 24.21
N GLY A 382 -5.69 -22.13 24.90
CA GLY A 382 -6.06 -20.71 24.88
C GLY A 382 -7.52 -20.46 24.49
N ASN A 383 -7.81 -19.27 23.97
CA ASN A 383 -9.16 -18.80 23.65
C ASN A 383 -9.34 -18.62 22.15
N TYR A 384 -10.47 -19.09 21.62
CA TYR A 384 -10.71 -19.19 20.19
C TYR A 384 -12.08 -18.69 19.77
N ASN A 385 -12.16 -18.17 18.55
CA ASN A 385 -13.42 -18.13 17.81
C ASN A 385 -13.37 -19.19 16.71
N ILE A 386 -14.47 -19.88 16.49
CA ILE A 386 -14.57 -20.93 15.47
C ILE A 386 -15.71 -20.56 14.53
N GLU A 387 -15.39 -20.42 13.25
CA GLU A 387 -16.37 -20.20 12.20
C GLU A 387 -16.53 -21.47 11.38
N VAL A 388 -17.77 -21.85 11.15
CA VAL A 388 -18.12 -23.00 10.32
C VAL A 388 -19.00 -22.52 9.19
N PHE A 389 -18.70 -22.97 7.97
CA PHE A 389 -19.50 -22.66 6.80
C PHE A 389 -19.59 -23.90 5.90
N ASN A 390 -20.75 -24.07 5.29
CA ASN A 390 -20.92 -25.00 4.17
C ASN A 390 -21.48 -24.22 2.96
N GLU A 391 -21.96 -24.91 1.93
CA GLU A 391 -22.48 -24.23 0.73
C GLU A 391 -23.68 -23.29 0.98
N SER A 392 -24.42 -23.46 2.08
CA SER A 392 -25.71 -22.81 2.32
C SER A 392 -25.85 -22.12 3.69
N TYR A 393 -25.05 -22.53 4.67
CA TYR A 393 -25.20 -22.14 6.07
C TYR A 393 -23.85 -21.81 6.69
N SER A 394 -23.88 -20.91 7.66
CA SER A 394 -22.76 -20.55 8.50
C SER A 394 -23.15 -20.60 9.98
N GLY A 395 -22.15 -20.76 10.83
CA GLY A 395 -22.28 -20.65 12.28
C GLY A 395 -20.97 -20.14 12.85
N LYS A 396 -21.06 -19.47 14.00
CA LYS A 396 -19.89 -18.95 14.71
C LYS A 396 -20.02 -19.23 16.19
N LEU A 397 -18.97 -19.80 16.77
CA LEU A 397 -18.82 -19.94 18.21
C LEU A 397 -17.74 -18.95 18.68
N LEU A 398 -18.07 -18.15 19.68
CA LEU A 398 -17.20 -17.13 20.25
C LEU A 398 -16.63 -17.62 21.57
N ASP A 399 -15.40 -17.18 21.88
CA ASP A 399 -14.76 -17.34 23.19
C ASP A 399 -14.70 -18.80 23.70
N VAL A 400 -14.35 -19.72 22.80
CA VAL A 400 -14.11 -21.12 23.12
C VAL A 400 -12.76 -21.27 23.82
N THR A 401 -12.76 -21.64 25.10
CA THR A 401 -11.53 -21.96 25.83
C THR A 401 -11.12 -23.41 25.61
N ILE A 402 -9.90 -23.63 25.13
CA ILE A 402 -9.26 -24.94 24.96
C ILE A 402 -8.25 -25.12 26.08
N PHE A 403 -8.44 -26.17 26.87
CA PHE A 403 -7.54 -26.50 27.96
C PHE A 403 -6.45 -27.45 27.49
N GLU A 404 -5.21 -27.09 27.81
CA GLU A 404 -3.99 -27.84 27.55
C GLU A 404 -4.08 -29.31 28.00
N ASN A 405 -3.56 -30.23 27.18
CA ASN A 405 -3.53 -31.67 27.46
C ASN A 405 -4.91 -32.30 27.75
N LYS A 406 -6.00 -31.69 27.26
CA LYS A 406 -7.36 -32.24 27.38
C LYS A 406 -8.00 -32.53 26.02
N VAL A 407 -9.03 -33.36 26.07
CA VAL A 407 -9.98 -33.54 24.96
C VAL A 407 -11.11 -32.52 25.15
N ASN A 408 -11.32 -31.67 24.15
CA ASN A 408 -12.31 -30.60 24.16
C ASN A 408 -13.36 -30.92 23.09
N ASN A 409 -14.60 -31.21 23.50
CA ASN A 409 -15.70 -31.46 22.58
C ASN A 409 -16.46 -30.17 22.32
N ILE A 410 -16.54 -29.76 21.06
CA ILE A 410 -17.10 -28.49 20.61
C ILE A 410 -18.28 -28.80 19.69
N TYR A 411 -19.44 -28.23 20.00
CA TYR A 411 -20.68 -28.45 19.27
C TYR A 411 -21.11 -27.13 18.64
N ILE A 412 -21.25 -27.10 17.30
CA ILE A 412 -21.57 -25.88 16.56
C ILE A 412 -22.82 -26.12 15.72
N ASN A 413 -23.84 -25.28 15.93
CA ASN A 413 -25.05 -25.27 15.12
C ASN A 413 -24.90 -24.23 14.00
N ILE A 414 -25.13 -24.64 12.75
CA ILE A 414 -25.11 -23.77 11.56
C ILE A 414 -26.55 -23.47 11.11
N THR A 415 -27.17 -22.47 11.73
CA THR A 415 -28.56 -22.08 11.41
C THR A 415 -28.64 -20.87 10.49
N ASP A 416 -27.59 -20.07 10.42
CA ASP A 416 -27.62 -18.83 9.67
C ASP A 416 -27.42 -19.14 8.21
N LYS A 417 -28.43 -18.88 7.38
CA LYS A 417 -28.25 -18.94 5.93
C LYS A 417 -27.14 -17.96 5.57
N ILE A 418 -26.17 -18.43 4.79
CA ILE A 418 -25.16 -17.55 4.22
C ILE A 418 -25.93 -16.53 3.39
N ASP A 419 -25.84 -15.25 3.77
CA ASP A 419 -26.41 -14.16 3.00
C ASP A 419 -25.88 -14.32 1.58
N GLU A 420 -26.75 -14.49 0.57
CA GLU A 420 -26.34 -14.67 -0.81
C GLU A 420 -25.46 -13.51 -1.30
N ARG A 421 -25.54 -12.34 -0.64
CA ARG A 421 -24.64 -11.21 -0.88
C ARG A 421 -23.18 -11.47 -0.47
N GLN A 422 -22.92 -12.39 0.45
CA GLN A 422 -21.56 -12.85 0.79
C GLN A 422 -21.04 -13.92 -0.16
N LYS A 423 -21.92 -14.57 -0.93
CA LYS A 423 -21.54 -15.29 -2.16
C LYS A 423 -21.27 -14.28 -3.28
N PHE A 424 -20.45 -13.26 -3.01
CA PHE A 424 -19.95 -12.34 -4.02
C PHE A 424 -19.39 -13.19 -5.13
N ASN A 425 -20.14 -13.26 -6.20
CA ASN A 425 -20.09 -14.39 -7.11
C ASN A 425 -18.82 -14.20 -7.93
N LYS A 426 -18.13 -15.27 -8.33
CA LYS A 426 -17.09 -15.15 -9.36
C LYS A 426 -17.59 -14.37 -10.60
N ASN A 427 -18.90 -14.44 -10.83
CA ASN A 427 -19.61 -13.66 -11.85
C ASN A 427 -19.60 -12.15 -11.57
N ASP A 428 -19.64 -11.69 -10.31
CA ASP A 428 -19.56 -10.27 -9.96
C ASP A 428 -18.15 -9.72 -10.16
N GLU A 429 -17.12 -10.51 -9.87
CA GLU A 429 -15.74 -10.19 -10.21
C GLU A 429 -15.55 -10.10 -11.74
N GLN A 430 -16.13 -11.05 -12.49
CA GLN A 430 -16.15 -10.99 -13.96
C GLN A 430 -16.90 -9.76 -14.49
N ASN A 431 -18.05 -9.42 -13.90
CA ASN A 431 -18.81 -8.22 -14.24
C ASN A 431 -18.03 -6.94 -13.94
N TYR A 432 -17.35 -6.88 -12.79
CA TYR A 432 -16.49 -5.75 -12.43
C TYR A 432 -15.32 -5.60 -13.40
N ASN A 433 -14.64 -6.70 -13.73
CA ASN A 433 -13.56 -6.72 -14.71
C ASN A 433 -14.05 -6.34 -16.12
N LEU A 434 -15.25 -6.76 -16.51
CA LEU A 434 -15.88 -6.36 -17.77
C LEU A 434 -16.19 -4.86 -17.79
N ILE A 435 -16.71 -4.30 -16.70
CA ILE A 435 -16.96 -2.86 -16.56
C ILE A 435 -15.64 -2.08 -16.66
N LEU A 436 -14.58 -2.51 -15.98
CA LEU A 436 -13.26 -1.90 -16.08
C LEU A 436 -12.69 -1.97 -17.51
N PHE A 437 -12.89 -3.10 -18.20
CA PHE A 437 -12.47 -3.28 -19.57
C PHE A 437 -13.23 -2.37 -20.55
N ILE A 438 -14.55 -2.27 -20.42
CA ILE A 438 -15.40 -1.37 -21.23
C ILE A 438 -14.98 0.09 -21.00
N ASN A 439 -14.75 0.49 -19.75
CA ASN A 439 -14.29 1.84 -19.43
C ASN A 439 -12.91 2.13 -20.05
N SER A 440 -12.01 1.15 -20.03
CA SER A 440 -10.67 1.28 -20.66
C SER A 440 -10.78 1.43 -22.17
N LEU A 441 -11.65 0.66 -22.83
CA LEU A 441 -11.92 0.79 -24.27
C LEU A 441 -12.52 2.15 -24.62
N ALA A 442 -13.45 2.66 -23.80
CA ALA A 442 -14.04 3.98 -24.00
C ALA A 442 -12.98 5.09 -23.94
N ILE A 443 -12.05 5.02 -22.97
CA ILE A 443 -10.94 5.97 -22.85
C ILE A 443 -10.01 5.91 -24.07
N ILE A 444 -9.68 4.72 -24.54
CA ILE A 444 -8.85 4.54 -25.75
C ILE A 444 -9.56 5.13 -26.98
N ALA A 445 -10.85 4.86 -27.15
CA ALA A 445 -11.64 5.39 -28.26
C ALA A 445 -11.73 6.92 -28.24
N LEU A 446 -11.96 7.52 -27.06
CA LEU A 446 -11.95 8.97 -26.86
C LEU A 446 -10.56 9.57 -27.18
N SER A 447 -9.49 8.90 -26.77
CA SER A 447 -8.12 9.33 -27.05
C SER A 447 -7.80 9.27 -28.55
N ALA A 448 -8.23 8.21 -29.24
CA ALA A 448 -8.05 8.07 -30.68
C ALA A 448 -8.85 9.12 -31.46
N LEU A 449 -10.10 9.38 -31.05
CA LEU A 449 -10.93 10.44 -31.62
C LEU A 449 -10.28 11.82 -31.45
N LEU A 450 -9.68 12.08 -30.29
CA LEU A 450 -8.95 13.31 -30.03
C LEU A 450 -7.76 13.47 -30.98
N VAL A 451 -6.93 12.44 -31.14
CA VAL A 451 -5.79 12.47 -32.07
C VAL A 451 -6.27 12.72 -33.50
N TYR A 452 -7.35 12.07 -33.91
CA TYR A 452 -7.95 12.26 -35.24
C TYR A 452 -8.45 13.70 -35.45
N LEU A 453 -9.12 14.29 -34.46
CA LEU A 453 -9.55 15.69 -34.50
C LEU A 453 -8.36 16.65 -34.60
N LEU A 454 -7.28 16.40 -33.84
CA LEU A 454 -6.06 17.21 -33.92
C LEU A 454 -5.41 17.13 -35.32
N LEU A 455 -5.43 15.96 -35.97
CA LEU A 455 -4.94 15.80 -37.34
C LEU A 455 -5.81 16.53 -38.38
N ILE A 456 -7.15 16.49 -38.21
CA ILE A 456 -8.06 17.27 -39.06
C ILE A 456 -7.79 18.76 -38.90
N ILE A 457 -7.65 19.23 -37.65
CA ILE A 457 -7.34 20.63 -37.36
C ILE A 457 -6.02 20.97 -38.05
N ASP A 458 -4.94 20.23 -37.82
CA ASP A 458 -3.64 20.48 -38.44
C ASP A 458 -3.73 20.56 -39.98
N ASN A 459 -4.46 19.65 -40.61
CA ASN A 459 -4.66 19.66 -42.07
C ASN A 459 -5.50 20.86 -42.55
N LEU A 460 -6.55 21.24 -41.82
CA LEU A 460 -7.33 22.46 -42.12
C LEU A 460 -6.46 23.71 -41.95
N LEU A 461 -5.63 23.75 -40.91
CA LEU A 461 -4.72 24.86 -40.65
C LEU A 461 -3.65 24.98 -41.74
N ASN A 462 -3.08 23.87 -42.20
CA ASN A 462 -2.13 23.84 -43.32
C ASN A 462 -2.74 24.36 -44.63
N ASN A 463 -4.05 24.21 -44.83
CA ASN A 463 -4.75 24.75 -46.00
C ASN A 463 -5.13 26.24 -45.88
N ILE A 464 -5.11 26.81 -44.66
CA ILE A 464 -5.50 28.20 -44.39
C ILE A 464 -4.28 29.15 -44.30
N TYR A 465 -3.06 28.63 -44.49
CA TYR A 465 -1.81 29.40 -44.37
C TYR A 465 -1.70 30.55 -45.38
N ASN A 466 -2.13 31.75 -44.95
CA ASN A 466 -1.57 33.05 -45.30
C ASN A 466 -1.09 33.71 -43.99
N GLU A 467 0.09 34.33 -44.02
CA GLU A 467 1.02 34.52 -42.88
C GLU A 467 0.52 35.31 -41.64
N VAL A 468 -0.71 35.82 -41.59
CA VAL A 468 -1.21 36.63 -40.44
C VAL A 468 -2.16 35.84 -39.52
N THR A 469 -2.62 34.64 -39.91
CA THR A 469 -3.67 33.90 -39.17
C THR A 469 -3.14 32.92 -38.11
N SER A 470 -1.85 32.58 -38.12
CA SER A 470 -1.24 31.54 -37.28
C SER A 470 -1.31 31.83 -35.76
N ILE A 471 -1.21 33.09 -35.35
CA ILE A 471 -1.27 33.49 -33.92
C ILE A 471 -2.71 33.42 -33.38
N PHE A 472 -3.70 33.82 -34.18
CA PHE A 472 -5.11 33.76 -33.79
C PHE A 472 -5.60 32.31 -33.68
N ILE A 473 -5.08 31.45 -34.54
CA ILE A 473 -5.38 30.03 -34.62
C ILE A 473 -4.80 29.24 -33.43
N ILE A 474 -3.59 29.56 -32.98
CA ILE A 474 -3.01 28.96 -31.76
C ILE A 474 -3.85 29.33 -30.53
N GLY A 475 -4.34 30.57 -30.47
CA GLY A 475 -5.26 31.03 -29.41
C GLY A 475 -6.58 30.26 -29.40
N ILE A 476 -7.23 30.09 -30.56
CA ILE A 476 -8.48 29.32 -30.67
C ILE A 476 -8.26 27.84 -30.34
N SER A 477 -7.16 27.24 -30.81
CA SER A 477 -6.84 25.83 -30.53
C SER A 477 -6.61 25.60 -29.03
N PHE A 478 -5.99 26.56 -28.34
CA PHE A 478 -5.80 26.50 -26.88
C PHE A 478 -7.11 26.68 -26.10
N VAL A 479 -8.01 27.57 -26.56
CA VAL A 479 -9.34 27.76 -25.97
C VAL A 479 -10.23 26.52 -26.20
N LEU A 480 -10.18 25.91 -27.38
CA LEU A 480 -10.89 24.67 -27.67
C LEU A 480 -10.34 23.50 -26.84
N LEU A 481 -9.03 23.41 -26.64
CA LEU A 481 -8.41 22.44 -25.75
C LEU A 481 -8.89 22.62 -24.29
N LEU A 482 -9.00 23.86 -23.81
CA LEU A 482 -9.53 24.17 -22.48
C LEU A 482 -11.03 23.82 -22.34
N ILE A 483 -11.85 24.20 -23.32
CA ILE A 483 -13.29 23.82 -23.35
C ILE A 483 -13.43 22.30 -23.36
N MET A 484 -12.54 21.60 -24.06
CA MET A 484 -12.57 20.16 -24.16
C MET A 484 -12.07 19.47 -22.89
N ILE A 485 -11.06 19.99 -22.19
CA ILE A 485 -10.68 19.52 -20.84
C ILE A 485 -11.86 19.70 -19.88
N MET A 486 -12.53 20.84 -19.92
CA MET A 486 -13.73 21.08 -19.12
C MET A 486 -14.89 20.15 -19.52
N ALA A 487 -15.05 19.83 -20.81
CA ALA A 487 -16.05 18.89 -21.29
C ALA A 487 -15.72 17.46 -20.91
N ILE A 488 -14.44 17.05 -20.88
CA ILE A 488 -13.98 15.74 -20.40
C ILE A 488 -14.23 15.63 -18.90
N ASP A 489 -13.92 16.67 -18.11
CA ASP A 489 -14.28 16.70 -16.69
C ASP A 489 -15.80 16.59 -16.53
N THR A 490 -16.58 17.33 -17.34
CA THR A 490 -18.05 17.27 -17.29
C THR A 490 -18.60 15.90 -17.73
N LEU A 491 -18.00 15.26 -18.74
CA LEU A 491 -18.34 13.90 -19.18
C LEU A 491 -17.93 12.86 -18.15
N PHE A 492 -16.82 13.07 -17.44
CA PHE A 492 -16.39 12.25 -16.34
C PHE A 492 -17.38 12.35 -15.16
N TYR A 493 -17.81 13.57 -14.82
CA TYR A 493 -18.89 13.77 -13.84
C TYR A 493 -20.25 13.24 -14.31
N PHE A 494 -20.57 13.35 -15.60
CA PHE A 494 -21.80 12.82 -16.18
C PHE A 494 -21.82 11.29 -16.19
N SER A 495 -20.71 10.65 -16.55
CA SER A 495 -20.58 9.18 -16.51
C SER A 495 -20.64 8.65 -15.08
N ILE A 496 -20.01 9.33 -14.12
CA ILE A 496 -20.19 9.04 -12.68
C ILE A 496 -21.66 9.18 -12.26
N SER A 497 -22.34 10.24 -12.73
CA SER A 497 -23.75 10.48 -12.43
C SER A 497 -24.68 9.42 -13.06
N CYS A 498 -24.39 8.98 -14.29
CA CYS A 498 -25.12 7.90 -14.95
C CYS A 498 -24.93 6.56 -14.23
N VAL A 499 -23.72 6.26 -13.76
CA VAL A 499 -23.46 5.08 -12.92
C VAL A 499 -24.24 5.18 -11.61
N TYR A 500 -24.31 6.35 -10.98
CA TYR A 500 -25.11 6.58 -9.79
C TYR A 500 -26.61 6.39 -10.03
N ILE A 501 -27.14 6.90 -11.15
CA ILE A 501 -28.54 6.72 -11.53
C ILE A 501 -28.84 5.25 -11.78
N LEU A 502 -27.94 4.51 -12.45
CA LEU A 502 -28.12 3.08 -12.70
C LEU A 502 -28.07 2.25 -11.41
N ILE A 503 -27.12 2.54 -10.50
CA ILE A 503 -27.04 1.90 -9.18
C ILE A 503 -28.30 2.23 -8.36
N SER A 504 -28.73 3.49 -8.36
CA SER A 504 -29.92 3.91 -7.60
C SER A 504 -31.21 3.29 -8.16
N ALA A 505 -31.31 3.18 -9.49
CA ALA A 505 -32.44 2.52 -10.14
C ALA A 505 -32.45 1.01 -9.89
N TYR A 506 -31.28 0.37 -9.84
CA TYR A 506 -31.14 -1.05 -9.49
C TYR A 506 -31.55 -1.30 -8.03
N VAL A 507 -31.06 -0.48 -7.09
CA VAL A 507 -31.47 -0.55 -5.67
C VAL A 507 -32.96 -0.31 -5.50
N LEU A 508 -33.54 0.66 -6.23
CA LEU A 508 -34.97 0.95 -6.16
C LEU A 508 -35.81 -0.20 -6.74
N TYR A 509 -35.38 -0.81 -7.84
CA TYR A 509 -36.01 -2.00 -8.42
C TYR A 509 -36.01 -3.17 -7.43
N ASP A 510 -34.91 -3.37 -6.72
CA ASP A 510 -34.75 -4.45 -5.73
C ASP A 510 -35.56 -4.20 -4.44
N ILE A 511 -35.81 -2.93 -4.08
CA ILE A 511 -36.72 -2.55 -2.99
C ILE A 511 -38.20 -2.76 -3.37
N ILE A 512 -38.54 -2.59 -4.65
CA ILE A 512 -39.90 -2.75 -5.16
C ILE A 512 -40.29 -4.23 -5.30
N LYS A 513 -39.30 -5.09 -5.57
CA LYS A 513 -39.45 -6.55 -5.65
C LYS A 513 -39.54 -7.17 -4.25
#